data_AF-A0AAJ1B0X5-F1
#
_entry.id   AF-A0AAJ1B0X5-F1
#
_cell.length_a   1.000
_cell.length_b   1.000
_cell.length_c   1.000
_cell.angle_alpha   90.00
_cell.angle_beta   90.00
_cell.angle_gamma   90.00
#
_symmetry.space_group_name_H-M   'P 1'
#
loop_
_entity.id
_entity.type
_entity.pdbx_description
1 polymer ?
#
loop_
_entity_poly.entity_id
_entity_poly.type
_entity_poly.pdbx_seq_one_letter_code
_entity_poly.pdbx_strand_id
1 'polypeptide(L)'
;TAGQLEKALNNQCVFAGPSFEGFVTLEEADMFLHPNLDTFAILPWRPQQGKVARLICDVYDREGNLYAKSSRTILQKVISEA
;
A
#
# COMPACT_ATOMS: atom_id res chain seq x y z
N THR A 1 8.94 7.00 10.02
CA THR A 1 8.77 7.24 11.47
C THR A 1 7.36 7.77 11.72
N ALA A 2 6.93 7.97 12.97
CA ALA A 2 5.60 8.55 13.27
C ALA A 2 5.37 9.92 12.58
N GLY A 3 6.43 10.70 12.37
CA GLY A 3 6.38 11.96 11.61
C GLY A 3 6.08 11.81 10.11
N GLN A 4 5.96 10.58 9.59
CA GLN A 4 5.51 10.32 8.21
C GLN A 4 4.02 9.94 8.15
N LEU A 5 3.32 9.90 9.29
CA LEU A 5 1.93 9.46 9.34
C LEU A 5 1.02 10.33 8.48
N GLU A 6 1.16 11.65 8.56
CA GLU A 6 0.39 12.59 7.73
C GLU A 6 0.60 12.34 6.24
N LYS A 7 1.86 12.17 5.81
CA LYS A 7 2.21 11.81 4.43
C LYS A 7 1.54 10.50 4.00
N ALA A 8 1.53 9.49 4.86
CA ALA A 8 0.89 8.21 4.57
C ALA A 8 -0.63 8.34 4.44
N LEU A 9 -1.28 9.07 5.36
CA LEU A 9 -2.72 9.31 5.34
C LEU A 9 -3.15 10.19 4.15
N ASN A 10 -2.25 11.03 3.65
CA ASN A 10 -2.46 11.85 2.46
C ASN A 10 -2.11 11.13 1.14
N ASN A 11 -1.92 9.80 1.15
CA ASN A 11 -1.62 8.99 -0.04
C ASN A 11 -0.31 9.36 -0.76
N GLN A 12 0.65 9.96 -0.04
CA GLN A 12 1.90 10.45 -0.61
C GLN A 12 3.08 9.48 -0.40
N CYS A 13 2.82 8.28 0.12
CA CYS A 13 3.84 7.25 0.29
C CYS A 13 4.15 6.59 -1.05
N VAL A 14 5.41 6.66 -1.47
CA VAL A 14 5.89 6.12 -2.75
C VAL A 14 6.81 4.92 -2.52
N PHE A 15 6.75 3.93 -3.40
CA PHE A 15 7.73 2.86 -3.49
C PHE A 15 8.13 2.58 -4.95
N ALA A 16 9.34 2.07 -5.14
CA ALA A 16 9.86 1.73 -6.45
C ALA A 16 9.38 0.32 -6.87
N GLY A 17 8.59 0.25 -7.95
CA GLY A 17 8.08 -1.01 -8.52
C GLY A 17 9.12 -2.13 -8.78
N PRO A 18 10.38 -1.83 -9.22
CA PRO A 18 11.39 -2.86 -9.49
C PRO A 18 11.91 -3.62 -8.26
N SER A 19 11.52 -3.23 -7.06
CA SER A 19 11.98 -3.87 -5.82
C SER A 19 11.21 -5.14 -5.42
N PHE A 20 10.22 -5.55 -6.22
CA PHE A 20 9.42 -6.76 -5.98
C PHE A 20 9.60 -7.79 -7.11
N GLU A 21 9.98 -9.02 -6.75
CA GLU A 21 9.93 -10.18 -7.66
C GLU A 21 8.48 -10.39 -8.15
N GLY A 22 8.28 -10.36 -9.47
CA GLY A 22 6.96 -10.49 -10.11
C GLY A 22 6.42 -9.22 -10.78
N PHE A 23 7.01 -8.05 -10.53
CA PHE A 23 6.77 -6.82 -11.30
C PHE A 23 7.65 -6.83 -12.55
N VAL A 24 7.35 -7.74 -13.48
CA VAL A 24 8.12 -7.88 -14.72
C VAL A 24 7.79 -6.69 -15.63
N THR A 25 8.80 -5.84 -15.80
CA THR A 25 8.93 -4.81 -16.84
C THR A 25 7.77 -3.83 -16.93
N LEU A 26 7.74 -2.86 -16.02
CA LEU A 26 7.23 -1.53 -16.34
C LEU A 26 8.27 -0.55 -15.82
N GLU A 27 8.60 0.40 -16.67
CA GLU A 27 9.45 1.57 -16.44
C GLU A 27 9.38 2.06 -15.00
N GLU A 28 10.46 2.68 -14.52
CA GLU A 28 10.70 3.31 -13.21
C GLU A 28 9.57 4.28 -12.75
N ALA A 29 8.37 3.76 -12.61
CA ALA A 29 7.17 4.47 -12.27
C ALA A 29 6.98 4.34 -10.77
N ASP A 30 7.11 5.48 -10.10
CA ASP A 30 6.72 5.65 -8.71
C ASP A 30 5.29 5.14 -8.53
N MET A 31 5.13 4.18 -7.62
CA MET A 31 3.82 3.65 -7.24
C MET A 31 3.43 4.23 -5.88
N PHE A 32 2.16 4.59 -5.73
CA PHE A 32 1.63 5.24 -4.53
C PHE A 32 0.87 4.24 -3.66
N LEU A 33 1.07 4.34 -2.36
CA LEU A 33 0.37 3.54 -1.36
C LEU A 33 -0.79 4.34 -0.77
N HIS A 34 -2.01 3.85 -0.96
CA HIS A 34 -3.21 4.42 -0.39
C HIS A 34 -3.69 3.52 0.77
N PRO A 35 -3.53 3.93 2.03
CA PRO A 35 -3.88 3.09 3.16
C PRO A 35 -5.40 2.92 3.32
N ASN A 36 -5.84 1.69 3.53
CA ASN A 36 -7.19 1.41 3.99
C ASN A 36 -7.24 1.53 5.52
N LEU A 37 -7.94 2.55 6.03
CA LEU A 37 -7.97 2.88 7.45
C LEU A 37 -8.63 1.81 8.32
N ASP A 38 -9.58 1.04 7.77
CA ASP A 38 -10.25 -0.05 8.47
C ASP A 38 -9.31 -1.23 8.77
N THR A 39 -8.13 -1.27 8.14
CA THR A 39 -7.13 -2.31 8.35
C THR A 39 -6.09 -1.95 9.42
N PHE A 40 -6.27 -0.84 10.14
CA PHE A 40 -5.38 -0.42 11.20
C PHE A 40 -5.26 -1.49 12.29
N ALA A 41 -4.03 -1.91 12.59
CA ALA A 41 -3.74 -2.84 13.67
C ALA A 41 -2.40 -2.55 14.35
N ILE A 42 -2.38 -2.61 15.68
CA ILE A 42 -1.14 -2.59 16.46
C ILE A 42 -0.55 -4.01 16.48
N LEU A 43 0.75 -4.15 16.24
CA LEU A 43 1.43 -5.44 16.28
C LEU A 43 1.72 -5.83 17.75
N PRO A 44 1.06 -6.87 18.31
CA PRO A 44 1.11 -7.14 19.75
C PRO A 44 2.47 -7.66 20.22
N TRP A 45 3.28 -8.26 19.34
CA TRP A 45 4.62 -8.77 19.65
C TRP A 45 5.72 -7.70 19.61
N ARG A 46 5.40 -6.44 19.33
CA ARG A 46 6.38 -5.34 19.32
C ARG A 46 6.50 -4.69 20.71
N PRO A 47 7.67 -4.12 21.07
CA PRO A 47 7.85 -3.47 22.36
C PRO A 47 6.82 -2.36 22.63
N GLN A 48 6.47 -2.14 23.91
CA GLN A 48 5.51 -1.12 24.32
C GLN A 48 6.01 0.31 24.05
N GLN A 49 7.33 0.54 24.13
CA GLN A 49 7.96 1.78 23.69
C GLN A 49 8.38 1.63 22.23
N GLY A 50 7.93 2.55 21.36
CA GLY A 50 8.11 2.41 19.91
C GLY A 50 7.15 1.40 19.28
N LYS A 51 5.88 1.39 19.74
CA LYS A 51 4.81 0.56 19.17
C LYS A 51 4.78 0.70 17.65
N VAL A 52 4.52 -0.42 16.99
CA VAL A 52 4.34 -0.46 15.54
C VAL A 52 2.89 -0.78 15.24
N ALA A 53 2.26 0.07 14.45
CA ALA A 53 0.99 -0.20 13.82
C ALA A 53 1.20 -0.44 12.33
N ARG A 54 0.25 -1.15 11.71
CA ARG A 54 0.20 -1.37 10.27
C ARG A 54 -1.11 -0.88 9.69
N LEU A 55 -1.05 -0.53 8.42
CA LEU A 55 -2.18 -0.35 7.52
C LEU A 55 -1.88 -1.20 6.28
N ILE A 56 -2.89 -1.85 5.72
CA ILE A 56 -2.81 -2.46 4.39
C ILE A 56 -3.15 -1.37 3.38
N CYS A 57 -2.40 -1.31 2.28
CA CYS A 57 -2.56 -0.29 1.26
C CYS A 57 -3.01 -0.89 -0.07
N ASP A 58 -3.81 -0.13 -0.80
CA ASP A 58 -3.97 -0.30 -2.24
C ASP A 58 -2.82 0.42 -2.97
N VAL A 59 -2.54 -0.04 -4.18
CA VAL A 59 -1.45 0.49 -5.01
C VAL A 59 -2.05 1.31 -6.13
N TYR A 60 -1.52 2.51 -6.35
CA TYR A 60 -1.96 3.44 -7.37
C TYR A 60 -0.80 3.87 -8.26
N ASP A 61 -1.07 4.14 -9.54
CA ASP A 61 -0.12 4.76 -10.46
C ASP A 61 -0.02 6.29 -10.27
N ARG A 62 0.86 6.95 -11.03
CA ARG A 62 1.06 8.41 -10.98
C ARG A 62 -0.17 9.19 -11.42
N GLU A 63 -1.00 8.57 -12.24
CA GLU A 63 -2.25 9.10 -12.78
C GLU A 63 -3.42 8.95 -11.78
N GLY A 64 -3.21 8.26 -10.66
CA GLY A 64 -4.21 8.05 -9.62
C GLY A 64 -5.19 6.91 -9.94
N ASN A 65 -4.84 6.01 -10.88
CA ASN A 65 -5.61 4.81 -11.14
C ASN A 65 -5.14 3.66 -10.24
N LEU A 66 -6.10 2.80 -9.88
CA LEU A 66 -5.82 1.60 -9.10
C LEU A 66 -4.98 0.62 -9.93
N TYR A 67 -3.87 0.15 -9.36
CA TYR A 67 -2.95 -0.75 -10.03
C TYR A 67 -3.60 -2.13 -10.23
N ALA A 68 -3.95 -2.44 -11.48
CA ALA A 68 -4.73 -3.62 -11.85
C ALA A 68 -4.03 -4.95 -11.57
N LYS A 69 -2.68 -4.96 -11.50
CA LYS A 69 -1.89 -6.18 -11.25
C LYS A 69 -1.61 -6.42 -9.76
N SER A 70 -2.09 -5.55 -8.85
CA SER A 70 -2.04 -5.83 -7.42
C SER A 70 -2.97 -6.99 -7.07
N SER A 71 -2.52 -7.93 -6.25
CA SER A 71 -3.30 -9.08 -5.81
C SER A 71 -4.62 -8.68 -5.14
N ARG A 72 -4.62 -7.60 -4.36
CA ARG A 72 -5.82 -7.07 -3.69
C ARG A 72 -6.83 -6.52 -4.71
N THR A 73 -6.35 -5.78 -5.71
CA THR A 73 -7.19 -5.26 -6.81
C THR A 73 -7.85 -6.39 -7.59
N ILE A 74 -7.08 -7.44 -7.92
CA ILE A 74 -7.59 -8.63 -8.60
C ILE A 74 -8.69 -9.29 -7.78
N LEU A 75 -8.46 -9.49 -6.47
CA LEU A 75 -9.46 -10.08 -5.58
C LEU A 75 -10.74 -9.25 -5.50
N GLN A 76 -10.61 -7.92 -5.35
CA GLN A 76 -11.77 -7.01 -5.31
C GLN A 76 -12.60 -7.09 -6.59
N LYS A 77 -11.95 -7.14 -7.76
CA LYS A 77 -12.63 -7.30 -9.05
C LYS A 77 -13.42 -8.61 -9.11
N VAL A 78 -12.80 -9.73 -8.75
CA VAL A 78 -13.47 -11.04 -8.76
C VAL A 78 -14.65 -11.08 -7.80
N ILE A 79 -14.52 -10.47 -6.60
CA ILE A 79 -15.64 -10.38 -5.64
C ILE A 79 -16.77 -9.52 -6.19
N SER A 80 -16.49 -8.44 -6.91
CA SER A 80 -17.53 -7.57 -7.47
C SER A 80 -18.32 -8.18 -8.64
N GLU A 81 -17.74 -9.18 -9.31
CA GLU A 81 -18.35 -9.90 -10.43
C GLU A 81 -19.20 -11.10 -9.97
N ALA A 82 -19.16 -11.45 -8.68
CA ALA A 82 -19.91 -12.53 -8.05
C ALA A 82 -21.28 -12.06 -7.54
#